data_AF-A0A2H0SQJ2-F1
#
_entry.id   AF-A0A2H0SQJ2-F1
#
_cell.length_a   1.000
_cell.length_b   1.000
_cell.length_c   1.000
_cell.angle_alpha   90.00
_cell.angle_beta   90.00
_cell.angle_gamma   90.00
#
_symmetry.space_group_name_H-M   'P 1'
#
loop_
_entity.id
_entity.type
_entity.pdbx_description
1 polymer ?
#
loop_
_entity_poly.entity_id
_entity_poly.type
_entity_poly.pdbx_seq_one_letter_code
_entity_poly.pdbx_strand_id
1 'polypeptide(L)'
;MADVTQLARIPPQNNEAEMSLLGSILLDKDAMLNVADMVDPEDFYHRSHALIFESIRELYAKNEPIDVLTLGNRLEEKKQLEEMGGRSILVKLSNSVPTASHVKQYAEIVKRKATLRKLLRAADEITR
;
A
#
# COMPACT_ATOMS: atom_id res chain seq x y z
N MET A 1 23.28 -15.66 -22.14
CA MET A 1 22.34 -15.81 -21.02
C MET A 1 22.56 -14.60 -20.14
N ALA A 2 21.65 -13.62 -20.17
CA ALA A 2 21.79 -12.40 -19.40
C ALA A 2 21.70 -12.74 -17.91
N ASP A 3 22.72 -12.31 -17.17
CA ASP A 3 22.93 -12.55 -15.76
C ASP A 3 21.74 -12.01 -14.94
N VAL A 4 20.85 -12.92 -14.54
CA VAL A 4 19.66 -12.62 -13.71
C VAL A 4 20.06 -11.92 -12.40
N THR A 5 21.33 -12.08 -11.99
CA THR A 5 21.93 -11.49 -10.79
C THR A 5 22.07 -9.96 -10.85
N GLN A 6 22.14 -9.33 -12.03
CA GLN A 6 22.32 -7.86 -12.13
C GLN A 6 21.03 -7.04 -11.90
N LEU A 7 19.85 -7.67 -11.94
CA LEU A 7 18.57 -7.03 -11.55
C LEU A 7 18.38 -6.92 -10.03
N ALA A 8 19.31 -7.45 -9.23
CA ALA A 8 19.16 -7.64 -7.79
C ALA A 8 19.39 -6.39 -6.90
N ARG A 9 19.55 -5.17 -7.45
CA ARG A 9 19.82 -4.01 -6.59
C ARG A 9 18.60 -3.45 -5.87
N ILE A 10 17.40 -3.64 -6.41
CA ILE A 10 16.16 -3.11 -5.82
C ILE A 10 15.04 -4.14 -6.03
N PRO A 11 14.42 -4.67 -4.95
CA PRO A 11 13.29 -5.57 -5.08
C PRO A 11 12.15 -4.92 -5.90
N PRO A 12 11.39 -5.68 -6.71
CA PRO A 12 10.29 -5.17 -7.50
C PRO A 12 9.31 -4.32 -6.68
N GLN A 13 9.21 -3.03 -6.99
CA GLN A 13 8.32 -2.07 -6.32
C GLN A 13 7.70 -1.09 -7.31
N ASN A 14 6.66 -0.37 -6.89
CA ASN A 14 6.14 0.81 -7.57
C ASN A 14 5.51 1.75 -6.54
N ASN A 15 6.29 2.74 -6.08
CA ASN A 15 5.89 3.65 -5.01
C ASN A 15 4.75 4.56 -5.43
N GLU A 16 4.74 4.99 -6.69
CA GLU A 16 3.68 5.82 -7.23
C GLU A 16 2.34 5.07 -7.20
N ALA A 17 2.32 3.79 -7.62
CA ALA A 17 1.13 2.97 -7.54
C ALA A 17 0.67 2.72 -6.10
N GLU A 18 1.58 2.50 -5.14
CA GLU A 18 1.22 2.37 -3.73
C GLU A 18 0.61 3.66 -3.19
N MET A 19 1.23 4.81 -3.46
CA MET A 19 0.71 6.11 -3.04
C MET A 19 -0.66 6.39 -3.67
N SER A 20 -0.80 6.14 -4.97
CA SER A 20 -2.05 6.35 -5.70
C SER A 20 -3.17 5.43 -5.24
N LEU A 21 -2.87 4.19 -4.87
CA LEU A 21 -3.84 3.26 -4.28
C LEU A 21 -4.35 3.80 -2.94
N LEU A 22 -3.44 4.16 -2.03
CA LEU A 22 -3.80 4.70 -0.71
C LEU A 22 -4.55 6.03 -0.84
N GLY A 23 -4.09 6.91 -1.73
CA GLY A 23 -4.74 8.18 -2.02
C GLY A 23 -6.15 8.00 -2.58
N SER A 24 -6.35 7.02 -3.47
CA SER A 24 -7.68 6.71 -4.02
C SER A 24 -8.65 6.24 -2.94
N ILE A 25 -8.17 5.42 -2.00
CA ILE A 25 -8.98 4.94 -0.87
C ILE A 25 -9.36 6.08 0.08
N LEU A 26 -8.45 7.04 0.31
CA LEU A 26 -8.74 8.23 1.13
C LEU A 26 -9.66 9.23 0.44
N LEU A 27 -9.68 9.25 -0.89
CA LEU A 27 -10.50 10.17 -1.69
C LEU A 27 -11.94 9.67 -1.84
N ASP A 28 -12.13 8.36 -2.00
CA ASP A 28 -13.44 7.74 -2.24
C ASP A 28 -13.68 6.56 -1.29
N LYS A 29 -14.73 6.68 -0.48
CA LYS A 29 -15.18 5.65 0.48
C LYS A 29 -15.47 4.29 -0.19
N ASP A 30 -15.90 4.31 -1.45
CA ASP A 30 -16.27 3.10 -2.19
C ASP A 30 -15.05 2.47 -2.90
N ALA A 31 -13.91 3.15 -2.91
CA ALA A 31 -12.68 2.61 -3.50
C ALA A 31 -12.15 1.40 -2.72
N MET A 32 -12.30 1.39 -1.39
CA MET A 32 -11.87 0.24 -0.57
C MET A 32 -12.68 -1.03 -0.87
N LEU A 33 -14.00 -0.91 -1.07
CA LEU A 33 -14.87 -2.03 -1.46
C LEU A 33 -14.37 -2.74 -2.72
N ASN A 34 -13.80 -1.97 -3.64
CA ASN A 34 -13.34 -2.45 -4.94
C ASN A 34 -11.99 -3.19 -4.90
N VAL A 35 -11.20 -3.02 -3.83
CA VAL A 35 -9.83 -3.54 -3.73
C VAL A 35 -9.56 -4.39 -2.49
N ALA A 36 -10.53 -4.52 -1.58
CA ALA A 36 -10.40 -5.26 -0.33
C ALA A 36 -9.88 -6.69 -0.50
N ASP A 37 -10.30 -7.38 -1.57
CA ASP A 37 -9.90 -8.77 -1.86
C ASP A 37 -8.70 -8.87 -2.82
N MET A 38 -8.18 -7.74 -3.32
CA MET A 38 -7.11 -7.72 -4.32
C MET A 38 -5.71 -7.60 -3.70
N VAL A 39 -5.59 -6.88 -2.58
CA VAL A 39 -4.31 -6.45 -2.01
C VAL A 39 -4.31 -6.67 -0.51
N ASP A 40 -3.20 -7.21 0.02
CA ASP A 40 -2.95 -7.34 1.44
C ASP A 40 -1.86 -6.36 1.91
N PRO A 41 -1.78 -6.01 3.21
CA PRO A 41 -0.72 -5.14 3.74
C PRO A 41 0.70 -5.60 3.36
N GLU A 42 0.93 -6.92 3.30
CA GLU A 42 2.21 -7.54 2.95
C GLU A 42 2.61 -7.33 1.47
N ASP A 43 1.66 -6.93 0.63
CA ASP A 43 1.90 -6.67 -0.79
C ASP A 43 2.52 -5.29 -1.03
N PHE A 44 2.55 -4.41 -0.02
CA PHE A 44 3.26 -3.14 -0.09
C PHE A 44 4.77 -3.36 0.11
N TYR A 45 5.59 -2.61 -0.61
CA TYR A 45 7.03 -2.60 -0.42
C TYR A 45 7.44 -1.73 0.76
N HIS A 46 6.82 -0.54 0.88
CA HIS A 46 7.10 0.36 2.01
C HIS A 46 6.31 -0.06 3.24
N ARG A 47 7.02 -0.28 4.35
CA ARG A 47 6.41 -0.60 5.64
C ARG A 47 5.38 0.45 6.07
N SER A 48 5.67 1.73 5.87
CA SER A 48 4.70 2.80 6.19
C SER A 48 3.40 2.65 5.39
N HIS A 49 3.48 2.32 4.10
CA HIS A 49 2.27 2.09 3.30
C HIS A 49 1.50 0.84 3.77
N ALA A 50 2.21 -0.24 4.12
CA ALA A 50 1.60 -1.42 4.71
C ALA A 50 0.82 -1.10 5.99
N LEU A 51 1.39 -0.28 6.89
CA LEU A 51 0.75 0.14 8.15
C LEU A 51 -0.49 1.03 7.92
N ILE A 52 -0.44 1.95 6.94
CA ILE A 52 -1.62 2.71 6.52
C ILE A 52 -2.69 1.73 6.04
N PHE A 53 -2.34 0.81 5.15
CA PHE A 53 -3.32 -0.08 4.54
C PHE A 53 -3.95 -1.04 5.55
N GLU A 54 -3.15 -1.55 6.50
CA GLU A 54 -3.66 -2.32 7.65
C GLU A 54 -4.68 -1.50 8.44
N SER A 55 -4.36 -0.26 8.78
CA SER A 55 -5.27 0.62 9.53
C SER A 55 -6.53 0.97 8.75
N ILE A 56 -6.43 1.15 7.43
CA ILE A 56 -7.56 1.29 6.51
C ILE A 56 -8.46 0.04 6.57
N ARG A 57 -7.88 -1.17 6.54
CA ARG A 57 -8.64 -2.43 6.64
C ARG A 57 -9.34 -2.57 7.98
N GLU A 58 -8.72 -2.14 9.08
CA GLU A 58 -9.35 -2.15 10.39
C GLU A 58 -10.57 -1.23 10.46
N LEU A 59 -10.44 0.00 9.95
CA LEU A 59 -11.55 0.96 9.88
C LEU A 59 -12.67 0.41 8.99
N TYR A 60 -12.31 -0.14 7.83
CA TYR A 60 -13.24 -0.79 6.92
C TYR A 60 -14.00 -1.95 7.59
N ALA A 61 -13.31 -2.82 8.33
CA ALA A 61 -13.91 -3.94 9.04
C ALA A 61 -14.89 -3.50 10.15
N LYS A 62 -14.68 -2.31 10.71
CA LYS A 62 -15.58 -1.69 11.71
C LYS A 62 -16.70 -0.85 11.08
N ASN A 63 -16.76 -0.76 9.75
CA ASN A 63 -17.63 0.18 9.03
C ASN A 63 -17.42 1.64 9.46
N GLU A 64 -16.19 2.00 9.84
CA GLU A 64 -15.82 3.38 10.15
C GLU A 64 -15.42 4.14 8.87
N PRO A 65 -15.67 5.46 8.80
CA PRO A 65 -15.23 6.28 7.67
C PRO A 65 -13.71 6.23 7.47
N ILE A 66 -13.29 6.13 6.22
CA ILE A 66 -11.87 6.07 5.84
C ILE A 66 -11.49 7.40 5.22
N ASP A 67 -11.06 8.35 6.07
CA ASP A 67 -10.59 9.67 5.65
C ASP A 67 -9.31 10.03 6.41
N VAL A 68 -8.68 11.16 6.02
CA VAL A 68 -7.40 11.61 6.60
C VAL A 68 -7.48 11.83 8.13
N LEU A 69 -8.61 12.31 8.63
CA LEU A 69 -8.81 12.57 10.07
C LEU A 69 -8.97 11.26 10.83
N THR A 70 -9.88 10.39 10.38
CA THR A 70 -10.22 9.13 11.05
C THR A 70 -9.02 8.16 11.01
N LEU A 71 -8.35 8.06 9.86
CA LEU A 71 -7.11 7.28 9.74
C LEU A 71 -5.98 7.86 10.58
N GLY A 72 -5.84 9.20 10.62
CA GLY A 72 -4.84 9.87 11.45
C GLY A 72 -5.02 9.56 12.93
N ASN A 73 -6.25 9.66 13.44
CA ASN A 73 -6.57 9.33 14.82
C ASN A 73 -6.30 7.84 15.12
N ARG A 74 -6.68 6.93 14.20
CA ARG A 74 -6.42 5.49 14.35
C ARG A 74 -4.93 5.17 14.45
N LEU A 75 -4.11 5.78 13.60
CA LEU A 75 -2.65 5.62 13.61
C LEU A 75 -2.01 6.23 14.86
N GLU A 76 -2.59 7.30 15.39
CA GLU A 76 -2.15 7.95 16.64
C GLU A 76 -2.43 7.05 17.86
N GLU A 77 -3.64 6.48 17.95
CA GLU A 77 -4.01 5.48 18.97
C GLU A 77 -3.06 4.27 18.96
N LYS A 78 -2.69 3.80 17.76
CA LYS A 78 -1.74 2.69 17.58
C LYS A 78 -0.28 3.10 17.84
N LYS A 79 0.02 4.37 18.10
CA LYS A 79 1.38 4.94 18.22
C LYS A 79 2.25 4.71 16.98
N GLN A 80 1.63 4.57 15.81
CA GLN A 80 2.31 4.32 14.52
C GLN A 80 2.43 5.60 13.68
N LEU A 81 1.68 6.65 13.99
CA LEU A 81 1.63 7.90 13.23
C LEU A 81 3.03 8.55 13.06
N GLU A 82 3.83 8.57 14.13
CA GLU A 82 5.18 9.14 14.11
C GLU A 82 6.16 8.30 13.26
N GLU A 83 6.04 6.97 13.25
CA GLU A 83 6.85 6.06 12.42
C GLU A 83 6.70 6.34 10.92
N MET A 84 5.61 7.02 10.54
CA MET A 84 5.19 7.23 9.16
C MET A 84 5.40 8.68 8.69
N GLY A 85 6.00 9.54 9.51
CA GLY A 85 6.21 10.95 9.19
C GLY A 85 5.01 11.86 9.51
N GLY A 86 4.13 11.38 10.40
CA GLY A 86 3.02 12.16 10.94
C GLY A 86 1.85 12.34 9.97
N ARG A 87 0.89 13.20 10.35
CA ARG A 87 -0.31 13.48 9.53
C ARG A 87 0.02 14.04 8.13
N SER A 88 1.21 14.58 7.95
CA SER A 88 1.67 15.13 6.66
C SER A 88 1.68 14.09 5.54
N ILE A 89 1.95 12.81 5.84
CA ILE A 89 1.96 11.75 4.83
C ILE A 89 0.56 11.47 4.31
N LEU A 90 -0.45 11.48 5.17
CA LEU A 90 -1.84 11.22 4.81
C LEU A 90 -2.38 12.30 3.86
N VAL A 91 -2.04 13.55 4.12
CA VAL A 91 -2.38 14.68 3.24
C VAL A 91 -1.66 14.57 1.89
N LYS A 92 -0.40 14.13 1.88
CA LYS A 92 0.33 13.88 0.62
C LYS A 92 -0.31 12.76 -0.19
N LEU A 93 -0.77 11.69 0.46
CA LEU A 93 -1.45 10.57 -0.19
C LEU A 93 -2.79 11.01 -0.78
N SER A 94 -3.62 11.74 -0.04
CA SER A 94 -4.90 12.25 -0.56
C SER A 94 -4.72 13.16 -1.78
N ASN A 95 -3.61 13.91 -1.84
CA ASN A 95 -3.28 14.79 -2.96
C ASN A 95 -2.51 14.09 -4.10
N SER A 96 -2.17 12.79 -3.96
CA SER A 96 -1.38 12.06 -4.95
C SER A 96 -2.19 11.65 -6.19
N VAL A 97 -3.52 11.65 -6.09
CA VAL A 97 -4.42 11.29 -7.19
C VAL A 97 -5.51 12.33 -7.38
N PRO A 98 -5.83 12.68 -8.64
CA PRO A 98 -6.96 13.56 -8.93
C PRO A 98 -8.31 12.82 -8.91
N THR A 99 -8.31 11.49 -8.99
CA THR A 99 -9.51 10.65 -9.04
C THR A 99 -9.23 9.24 -8.50
N ALA A 100 -10.25 8.64 -7.87
CA ALA A 100 -10.21 7.26 -7.39
C ALA A 100 -10.64 6.22 -8.46
N SER A 101 -11.04 6.67 -9.65
CA SER A 101 -11.59 5.80 -10.72
C SER A 101 -10.67 4.65 -11.11
N HIS A 102 -9.35 4.82 -10.96
CA HIS A 102 -8.33 3.85 -11.38
C HIS A 102 -7.81 2.98 -10.23
N VAL A 103 -8.47 2.96 -9.07
CA VAL A 103 -8.02 2.25 -7.86
C VAL A 103 -7.67 0.77 -8.12
N LYS A 104 -8.47 0.06 -8.91
CA LYS A 104 -8.22 -1.36 -9.25
C LYS A 104 -6.93 -1.55 -10.05
N GLN A 105 -6.60 -0.62 -10.94
CA GLN A 105 -5.36 -0.68 -11.73
C GLN A 105 -4.15 -0.49 -10.83
N TYR A 106 -4.20 0.47 -9.89
CA TYR A 106 -3.14 0.67 -8.90
C TYR A 106 -2.96 -0.55 -8.00
N ALA A 107 -4.06 -1.13 -7.52
CA ALA A 107 -4.07 -2.37 -6.75
C ALA A 107 -3.42 -3.54 -7.51
N GLU A 108 -3.73 -3.72 -8.80
CA GLU A 108 -3.13 -4.74 -9.63
C GLU A 108 -1.62 -4.55 -9.79
N ILE A 109 -1.16 -3.31 -9.98
CA ILE A 109 0.28 -3.01 -10.06
C ILE A 109 0.99 -3.38 -8.76
N VAL A 110 0.44 -2.99 -7.61
CA VAL A 110 0.99 -3.34 -6.28
C VAL A 110 1.06 -4.85 -6.11
N LYS A 111 -0.05 -5.57 -6.39
CA LYS A 111 -0.11 -7.03 -6.28
C LYS A 111 0.91 -7.72 -7.18
N ARG A 112 1.03 -7.29 -8.44
CA ARG A 112 2.01 -7.85 -9.38
C ARG A 112 3.44 -7.68 -8.88
N LYS A 113 3.80 -6.51 -8.36
CA LYS A 113 5.12 -6.27 -7.78
C LYS A 113 5.37 -7.15 -6.56
N ALA A 114 4.37 -7.31 -5.68
CA ALA A 114 4.44 -8.22 -4.54
C ALA A 114 4.68 -9.67 -4.96
N THR A 115 3.95 -10.18 -5.96
CA THR A 115 4.14 -11.53 -6.49
C THR A 115 5.56 -11.73 -7.01
N LEU A 116 6.09 -10.77 -7.78
CA LEU A 116 7.48 -10.83 -8.24
C LEU A 116 8.48 -10.85 -7.07
N ARG A 117 8.25 -10.06 -6.00
CA ARG A 117 9.09 -10.11 -4.79
C ARG A 117 9.00 -11.47 -4.08
N LYS A 118 7.82 -12.09 -4.01
CA LYS A 118 7.63 -13.41 -3.40
C LYS A 118 8.36 -14.50 -4.21
N LEU A 119 8.28 -14.45 -5.54
CA LEU A 119 9.00 -15.38 -6.43
C LEU A 119 10.52 -15.26 -6.28
N LEU A 120 11.06 -14.04 -6.22
CA LEU A 120 12.50 -13.84 -6.02
C LEU A 120 12.97 -14.38 -4.67
N ARG A 121 12.19 -14.17 -3.60
CA ARG A 121 12.50 -14.73 -2.27
C ARG A 121 12.51 -16.25 -2.26
N ALA A 122 11.52 -16.88 -2.87
CA ALA A 122 11.47 -18.34 -2.99
C ALA A 122 12.66 -18.90 -3.79
N ALA A 123 13.08 -18.21 -4.85
CA ALA A 123 14.26 -18.61 -5.62
C ALA A 123 15.57 -18.48 -4.82
N ASP A 124 15.70 -17.44 -4.01
CA ASP A 124 16.86 -17.21 -3.13
C ASP A 124 16.92 -18.25 -2.00
N GLU A 125 15.77 -18.64 -1.44
CA GLU A 125 15.64 -19.70 -0.44
C GLU A 125 16.08 -21.07 -0.97
N ILE A 126 15.80 -21.39 -2.24
CA ILE A 126 16.23 -22.65 -2.87
C ILE A 126 17.73 -22.67 -3.15
N THR A 127 18.32 -21.50 -3.43
CA THR A 127 19.73 -21.39 -3.83
C THR A 127 20.67 -21.38 -2.62
N ARG A 128 20.16 -21.09 -1.42
CA ARG A 128 20.91 -21.01 -0.17
C ARG A 128 21.12 -22.37 0.51
#